data_AF-A0A314Z489-F1
#
_entry.id   AF-A0A314Z489-F1
#
_cell.length_a   1.000
_cell.length_b   1.000
_cell.length_c   1.000
_cell.angle_alpha   90.00
_cell.angle_beta   90.00
_cell.angle_gamma   90.00
#
_symmetry.space_group_name_H-M   'P 1'
#
loop_
_entity.id
_entity.type
_entity.pdbx_description
1 polymer ?
#
loop_
_entity_poly.entity_id
_entity_poly.type
_entity_poly.pdbx_seq_one_letter_code
_entity_poly.pdbx_strand_id
1 'polypeptide(L)'
;MNHAKQAATNMSAVGAAPVDAGKVLREAYVNNFGIQGSSTACILSLDKERGTLHAVNVGDSGFMVFRDAKCMLKSPTQQRRFNCPFQLGNHVSSDRPQVALEFVVEELAPGDIIVLGTDGLLDNMFASEIEEVLVAFNKVSGGRDIDCAEVASTIATMALYNSLDKDNISPFQMEAQKAGLEHAGGKIDDITVVVAHVVESTTSSD
;
A
#
# COMPACT_ATOMS: atom_id res chain seq x y z
N MET A 1 -6.92 11.03 -6.91
CA MET A 1 -6.63 10.98 -5.45
C MET A 1 -6.93 12.26 -4.66
N ASN A 2 -7.15 13.43 -5.27
CA ASN A 2 -7.40 14.69 -4.52
C ASN A 2 -8.58 14.61 -3.53
N HIS A 3 -9.67 13.94 -3.91
CA HIS A 3 -10.85 13.82 -3.05
C HIS A 3 -10.63 12.88 -1.85
N ALA A 4 -9.74 11.88 -1.93
CA ALA A 4 -9.43 11.02 -0.80
C ALA A 4 -8.61 11.76 0.25
N LYS A 5 -7.59 12.51 -0.19
CA LYS A 5 -6.84 13.42 0.68
C LYS A 5 -7.77 14.44 1.34
N GLN A 6 -8.64 15.08 0.56
CA GLN A 6 -9.60 16.06 1.08
C GLN A 6 -10.58 15.46 2.09
N ALA A 7 -11.14 14.28 1.81
CA ALA A 7 -12.04 13.58 2.73
C ALA A 7 -11.33 13.23 4.05
N ALA A 8 -10.10 12.69 3.97
CA ALA A 8 -9.30 12.41 5.16
C ALA A 8 -8.99 13.67 5.97
N THR A 9 -8.58 14.77 5.31
CA THR A 9 -8.32 16.06 5.98
C THR A 9 -9.57 16.60 6.66
N ASN A 10 -10.72 16.58 5.97
CA ASN A 10 -11.98 17.03 6.54
C ASN A 10 -12.38 16.20 7.77
N MET A 11 -12.19 14.88 7.74
CA MET A 11 -12.48 14.02 8.88
C MET A 11 -11.54 14.26 10.07
N SER A 12 -10.24 14.43 9.81
CA SER A 12 -9.27 14.75 10.86
C SER A 12 -9.55 16.10 11.55
N ALA A 13 -10.20 17.04 10.86
CA ALA A 13 -10.58 18.33 11.44
C ALA A 13 -11.81 18.27 12.36
N VAL A 14 -12.58 17.18 12.33
CA VAL A 14 -13.89 17.05 13.01
C VAL A 14 -13.79 16.33 14.36
N GLY A 15 -12.62 15.78 14.74
CA GLY A 15 -12.43 15.22 16.08
C GLY A 15 -11.11 14.49 16.31
N ALA A 16 -10.88 14.05 17.55
CA ALA A 16 -9.68 13.34 18.00
C ALA A 16 -9.66 11.84 17.64
N ALA A 17 -10.79 11.29 17.17
CA ALA A 17 -10.89 9.87 16.81
C ALA A 17 -10.09 9.54 15.53
N PRO A 18 -9.57 8.32 15.40
CA PRO A 18 -8.91 7.87 14.18
C PRO A 18 -9.82 8.04 12.96
N VAL A 19 -9.23 8.43 11.83
CA VAL A 19 -9.97 8.63 10.57
C VAL A 19 -10.46 7.26 10.05
N ASP A 20 -11.75 7.11 9.79
CA ASP A 20 -12.31 5.87 9.23
C ASP A 20 -11.93 5.73 7.74
N ALA A 21 -11.03 4.80 7.43
CA ALA A 21 -10.53 4.57 6.08
C ALA A 21 -11.65 4.18 5.09
N GLY A 22 -12.64 3.38 5.52
CA GLY A 22 -13.79 3.00 4.70
C GLY A 22 -14.71 4.18 4.41
N LYS A 23 -14.88 5.09 5.38
CA LYS A 23 -15.64 6.33 5.18
C LYS A 23 -14.90 7.25 4.21
N VAL A 24 -13.59 7.39 4.32
CA VAL A 24 -12.76 8.15 3.35
C VAL A 24 -12.96 7.59 1.94
N LEU A 25 -12.91 6.28 1.77
CA LEU A 25 -13.13 5.63 0.47
C LEU A 25 -14.50 5.99 -0.13
N ARG A 26 -15.57 5.86 0.68
CA ARG A 26 -16.95 6.13 0.24
C ARG A 26 -17.16 7.61 -0.13
N GLU A 27 -16.68 8.54 0.69
CA GLU A 27 -16.81 9.97 0.41
C GLU A 27 -15.96 10.38 -0.79
N ALA A 28 -14.74 9.86 -0.91
CA ALA A 28 -13.89 10.11 -2.07
C ALA A 28 -14.56 9.59 -3.36
N TYR A 29 -15.16 8.40 -3.32
CA TYR A 29 -15.88 7.84 -4.46
C TYR A 29 -17.05 8.74 -4.89
N VAL A 30 -17.90 9.16 -3.96
CA VAL A 30 -19.04 10.05 -4.25
C VAL A 30 -18.57 11.39 -4.82
N ASN A 31 -17.50 11.96 -4.27
CA ASN A 31 -16.96 13.24 -4.73
C ASN A 31 -16.26 13.16 -6.11
N ASN A 32 -15.97 11.95 -6.60
CA ASN A 32 -15.49 11.74 -7.97
C ASN A 32 -16.65 11.52 -8.97
N PHE A 33 -17.91 11.74 -8.58
CA PHE A 33 -19.04 11.57 -9.50
C PHE A 33 -18.87 12.42 -10.77
N GLY A 34 -19.10 11.80 -11.93
CA GLY A 34 -18.98 12.46 -13.23
C GLY A 34 -17.54 12.55 -13.77
N ILE A 35 -16.52 12.11 -13.03
CA ILE A 35 -15.14 12.02 -13.52
C ILE A 35 -14.97 10.70 -14.28
N GLN A 36 -14.51 10.78 -15.53
CA GLN A 36 -14.31 9.59 -16.36
C GLN A 36 -13.04 8.84 -15.96
N GLY A 37 -13.14 7.52 -15.82
CA GLY A 37 -12.03 6.62 -15.49
C GLY A 37 -12.41 5.59 -14.43
N SER A 38 -11.44 4.73 -14.12
CA SER A 38 -11.48 3.83 -12.97
C SER A 38 -10.13 3.82 -12.27
N SER A 39 -10.11 3.41 -11.00
CA SER A 39 -8.88 3.22 -10.24
C SER A 39 -9.02 2.12 -9.21
N THR A 40 -7.89 1.54 -8.84
CA THR A 40 -7.75 0.84 -7.56
C THR A 40 -7.59 1.87 -6.43
N ALA A 41 -7.67 1.42 -5.18
CA ALA A 41 -7.48 2.28 -4.02
C ALA A 41 -7.04 1.47 -2.80
N CYS A 42 -5.94 1.88 -2.16
CA CYS A 42 -5.51 1.38 -0.87
C CYS A 42 -5.41 2.56 0.10
N ILE A 43 -6.13 2.53 1.22
CA ILE A 43 -6.19 3.61 2.21
C ILE A 43 -5.93 3.02 3.58
N LEU A 44 -4.94 3.58 4.29
CA LEU A 44 -4.56 3.18 5.64
C LEU A 44 -4.82 4.34 6.61
N SER A 45 -5.26 3.99 7.81
CA SER A 45 -5.46 4.92 8.92
C SER A 45 -4.92 4.30 10.20
N LEU A 46 -4.07 5.04 10.91
CA LEU A 46 -3.45 4.61 12.16
C LEU A 46 -4.22 5.19 13.36
N ASP A 47 -4.78 4.33 14.18
CA ASP A 47 -5.16 4.66 15.55
C ASP A 47 -3.91 4.66 16.43
N LYS A 48 -3.35 5.85 16.66
CA LYS A 48 -2.15 6.05 17.47
C LYS A 48 -2.34 5.74 18.95
N GLU A 49 -3.57 5.80 19.47
CA GLU A 49 -3.84 5.53 20.89
C GLU A 49 -3.88 4.02 21.15
N ARG A 50 -4.44 3.27 20.20
CA ARG A 50 -4.53 1.81 20.28
C ARG A 50 -3.39 1.06 19.62
N GLY A 51 -2.54 1.75 18.86
CA GLY A 51 -1.53 1.10 18.00
C GLY A 51 -2.19 0.18 16.96
N THR A 52 -3.32 0.58 16.40
CA THR A 52 -4.11 -0.25 15.47
C THR A 52 -4.16 0.39 14.09
N LEU A 53 -3.84 -0.37 13.04
CA LEU A 53 -3.95 0.07 11.66
C LEU A 53 -5.24 -0.44 11.03
N HIS A 54 -6.08 0.48 10.59
CA HIS A 54 -7.25 0.18 9.77
C HIS A 54 -6.92 0.43 8.30
N ALA A 55 -7.06 -0.58 7.47
CA ALA A 55 -6.83 -0.47 6.04
C ALA A 55 -8.08 -0.86 5.25
N VAL A 56 -8.31 -0.18 4.13
CA VAL A 56 -9.28 -0.60 3.11
C VAL A 56 -8.61 -0.68 1.75
N ASN A 57 -8.90 -1.74 1.00
CA ASN A 57 -8.33 -1.96 -0.32
C ASN A 57 -9.39 -2.34 -1.36
N VAL A 58 -9.32 -1.72 -2.53
CA VAL A 58 -10.03 -2.11 -3.74
C VAL A 58 -9.01 -2.32 -4.85
N GLY A 59 -8.89 -3.55 -5.34
CA GLY A 59 -7.99 -3.90 -6.44
C GLY A 59 -6.64 -4.49 -6.02
N ASP A 60 -5.62 -4.23 -6.82
CA ASP A 60 -4.29 -4.84 -6.74
C ASP A 60 -3.18 -3.89 -6.26
N SER A 61 -3.54 -2.66 -5.87
CA SER A 61 -2.74 -1.94 -4.87
C SER A 61 -2.77 -2.69 -3.53
N GLY A 62 -1.86 -2.35 -2.62
CA GLY A 62 -1.81 -3.04 -1.34
C GLY A 62 -0.73 -2.50 -0.41
N PHE A 63 -0.54 -3.23 0.69
CA PHE A 63 0.39 -2.88 1.74
C PHE A 63 1.07 -4.08 2.38
N MET A 64 2.21 -3.82 2.98
CA MET A 64 2.99 -4.77 3.76
C MET A 64 3.39 -4.13 5.09
N VAL A 65 3.44 -4.94 6.15
CA VAL A 65 3.92 -4.54 7.48
C VAL A 65 5.14 -5.36 7.82
N PHE A 66 6.22 -4.68 8.20
CA PHE A 66 7.50 -5.27 8.55
C PHE A 66 7.85 -4.96 10.00
N ARG A 67 8.27 -5.98 10.74
CA ARG A 67 8.83 -5.87 12.10
C ARG A 67 10.21 -6.49 12.10
N ASP A 68 11.20 -5.81 12.66
CA ASP A 68 12.60 -6.27 12.64
C ASP A 68 13.10 -6.64 11.23
N ALA A 69 12.69 -5.83 10.23
CA ALA A 69 12.95 -6.06 8.81
C ALA A 69 12.43 -7.41 8.26
N LYS A 70 11.40 -7.99 8.88
CA LYS A 70 10.69 -9.18 8.41
C LYS A 70 9.24 -8.89 8.12
N CYS A 71 8.77 -9.36 6.96
CA CYS A 71 7.39 -9.18 6.52
C CYS A 71 6.46 -10.02 7.39
N MET A 72 5.66 -9.34 8.20
CA MET A 72 4.66 -9.95 9.08
C MET A 72 3.33 -10.13 8.35
N LEU A 73 3.01 -9.20 7.46
CA LEU A 73 1.76 -9.16 6.74
C LEU A 73 1.97 -8.59 5.34
N LYS A 74 1.34 -9.22 4.35
CA LYS A 74 1.14 -8.68 3.00
C LYS A 74 -0.35 -8.75 2.69
N SER A 75 -0.96 -7.63 2.32
CA SER A 75 -2.37 -7.62 1.91
C SER A 75 -2.57 -8.47 0.64
N PRO A 76 -3.66 -9.24 0.53
CA PRO A 76 -3.95 -10.01 -0.67
C PRO A 76 -4.32 -9.08 -1.84
N THR A 77 -3.96 -9.50 -3.05
CA THR A 77 -4.39 -8.87 -4.29
C THR A 77 -5.87 -9.15 -4.55
N GLN A 78 -6.67 -8.12 -4.85
CA GLN A 78 -8.08 -8.27 -5.15
C GLN A 78 -8.35 -8.16 -6.67
N GLN A 79 -8.66 -9.29 -7.31
CA GLN A 79 -8.86 -9.35 -8.75
C GLN A 79 -10.00 -10.31 -9.16
N ARG A 80 -10.63 -10.05 -10.31
CA ARG A 80 -11.66 -10.93 -10.89
C ARG A 80 -11.07 -12.11 -11.63
N ARG A 81 -9.92 -11.86 -12.27
CA ARG A 81 -9.02 -12.80 -12.94
C ARG A 81 -7.65 -12.14 -12.99
N PHE A 82 -6.61 -12.90 -13.38
CA PHE A 82 -5.26 -12.37 -13.48
C PHE A 82 -5.20 -11.04 -14.24
N ASN A 83 -4.53 -10.05 -13.64
CA ASN A 83 -4.32 -8.71 -14.19
C ASN A 83 -5.63 -7.97 -14.56
N CYS A 84 -6.71 -8.27 -13.84
CA CYS A 84 -8.02 -7.63 -13.97
C CYS A 84 -8.56 -7.32 -12.57
N PRO A 85 -8.05 -6.25 -11.93
CA PRO A 85 -8.42 -5.89 -10.57
C PRO A 85 -9.87 -5.45 -10.44
N PHE A 86 -10.37 -5.47 -9.21
CA PHE A 86 -11.55 -4.68 -8.87
C PHE A 86 -11.19 -3.19 -8.94
N GLN A 87 -12.04 -2.37 -9.53
CA GLN A 87 -11.74 -0.96 -9.75
C GLN A 87 -12.96 -0.07 -9.56
N LEU A 88 -12.79 0.98 -8.76
CA LEU A 88 -13.79 2.01 -8.55
C LEU A 88 -13.90 2.89 -9.79
N GLY A 89 -15.11 3.15 -10.24
CA GLY A 89 -15.35 4.05 -11.37
C GLY A 89 -16.81 4.43 -11.52
N ASN A 90 -17.08 5.27 -12.52
CA ASN A 90 -18.42 5.78 -12.83
C ASN A 90 -19.11 5.04 -13.98
N HIS A 91 -18.47 4.05 -14.60
CA HIS A 91 -19.10 3.23 -15.64
C HIS A 91 -20.07 2.21 -15.02
N VAL A 92 -21.08 1.77 -15.79
CA VAL A 92 -22.07 0.79 -15.30
C VAL A 92 -21.45 -0.54 -14.87
N SER A 93 -20.31 -0.91 -15.47
CA SER A 93 -19.56 -2.11 -15.14
C SER A 93 -18.46 -1.89 -14.09
N SER A 94 -18.29 -0.66 -13.59
CA SER A 94 -17.29 -0.37 -12.55
C SER A 94 -17.74 -0.88 -11.18
N ASP A 95 -16.76 -1.20 -10.36
CA ASP A 95 -17.01 -1.60 -8.99
C ASP A 95 -17.40 -0.42 -8.11
N ARG A 96 -18.04 -0.74 -6.99
CA ARG A 96 -18.49 0.20 -5.97
C ARG A 96 -17.70 -0.03 -4.68
N PRO A 97 -17.61 0.95 -3.76
CA PRO A 97 -16.85 0.81 -2.52
C PRO A 97 -17.21 -0.42 -1.66
N GLN A 98 -18.39 -1.01 -1.84
CA GLN A 98 -18.82 -2.22 -1.13
C GLN A 98 -17.97 -3.47 -1.44
N VAL A 99 -17.18 -3.46 -2.52
CA VAL A 99 -16.26 -4.57 -2.80
C VAL A 99 -14.97 -4.47 -1.98
N ALA A 100 -14.74 -3.38 -1.25
CA ALA A 100 -13.49 -3.18 -0.53
C ALA A 100 -13.24 -4.29 0.49
N LEU A 101 -12.00 -4.75 0.56
CA LEU A 101 -11.51 -5.57 1.66
C LEU A 101 -11.08 -4.63 2.79
N GLU A 102 -11.55 -4.92 4.00
CA GLU A 102 -11.18 -4.19 5.22
C GLU A 102 -10.23 -5.03 6.07
N PHE A 103 -9.20 -4.40 6.61
CA PHE A 103 -8.19 -5.03 7.45
C PHE A 103 -8.00 -4.23 8.74
N VAL A 104 -7.76 -4.96 9.83
CA VAL A 104 -7.35 -4.41 11.12
C VAL A 104 -6.06 -5.12 11.50
N VAL A 105 -4.97 -4.36 11.61
CA VAL A 105 -3.70 -4.85 12.18
C VAL A 105 -3.61 -4.32 13.58
N GLU A 106 -3.81 -5.20 14.55
CA GLU A 106 -3.69 -4.88 15.97
C GLU A 106 -2.20 -4.91 16.40
N GLU A 107 -1.90 -4.24 17.51
CA GLU A 107 -0.58 -4.30 18.17
C GLU A 107 0.61 -3.90 17.28
N LEU A 108 0.46 -2.82 16.49
CA LEU A 108 1.64 -2.18 15.89
C LEU A 108 2.58 -1.68 16.98
N ALA A 109 3.87 -1.94 16.79
CA ALA A 109 4.93 -1.60 17.72
C ALA A 109 5.80 -0.48 17.14
N PRO A 110 6.38 0.39 17.99
CA PRO A 110 7.47 1.27 17.57
C PRO A 110 8.58 0.46 16.88
N GLY A 111 9.08 0.97 15.75
CA GLY A 111 10.01 0.25 14.87
C GLY A 111 9.35 -0.49 13.70
N ASP A 112 8.03 -0.69 13.72
CA ASP A 112 7.33 -1.30 12.59
C ASP A 112 7.38 -0.38 11.36
N ILE A 113 7.66 -0.97 10.20
CA ILE A 113 7.67 -0.27 8.91
C ILE A 113 6.47 -0.73 8.08
N ILE A 114 5.68 0.22 7.61
CA ILE A 114 4.55 -0.02 6.72
C ILE A 114 4.95 0.45 5.31
N VAL A 115 4.85 -0.44 4.33
CA VAL A 115 5.09 -0.14 2.91
C VAL A 115 3.77 -0.28 2.16
N LEU A 116 3.26 0.83 1.62
CA LEU A 116 2.12 0.87 0.70
C LEU A 116 2.64 0.96 -0.74
N GLY A 117 1.95 0.35 -1.70
CA GLY A 117 2.27 0.59 -3.09
C GLY A 117 1.18 0.18 -4.07
N THR A 118 1.37 0.61 -5.32
CA THR A 118 0.58 0.16 -6.48
C THR A 118 1.04 -1.23 -6.92
N ASP A 119 0.29 -1.83 -7.85
CA ASP A 119 0.69 -3.07 -8.53
C ASP A 119 2.06 -2.93 -9.20
N GLY A 120 2.42 -1.75 -9.74
CA GLY A 120 3.78 -1.50 -10.23
C GLY A 120 4.91 -1.82 -9.25
N LEU A 121 4.69 -1.68 -7.93
CA LEU A 121 5.60 -2.22 -6.91
C LEU A 121 5.39 -3.73 -6.72
N LEU A 122 4.15 -4.13 -6.42
CA LEU A 122 3.83 -5.47 -5.90
C LEU A 122 4.03 -6.59 -6.95
N ASP A 123 3.99 -6.23 -8.23
CA ASP A 123 4.22 -7.09 -9.38
C ASP A 123 5.72 -7.28 -9.67
N ASN A 124 6.57 -6.37 -9.19
CA ASN A 124 7.99 -6.30 -9.55
C ASN A 124 8.94 -6.51 -8.38
N MET A 125 8.46 -6.55 -7.13
CA MET A 125 9.29 -6.86 -5.97
C MET A 125 8.64 -7.90 -5.05
N PHE A 126 9.42 -8.91 -4.66
CA PHE A 126 9.09 -9.80 -3.56
C PHE A 126 9.23 -9.07 -2.22
N ALA A 127 8.46 -9.53 -1.24
CA ALA A 127 8.59 -9.05 0.13
C ALA A 127 10.03 -9.23 0.66
N SER A 128 10.70 -10.33 0.29
CA SER A 128 12.09 -10.60 0.69
C SER A 128 13.09 -9.58 0.14
N GLU A 129 12.88 -9.03 -1.06
CA GLU A 129 13.74 -7.97 -1.59
C GLU A 129 13.55 -6.67 -0.80
N ILE A 130 12.32 -6.38 -0.36
CA ILE A 130 12.03 -5.24 0.51
C ILE A 130 12.65 -5.47 1.90
N GLU A 131 12.60 -6.70 2.44
CA GLU A 131 13.29 -7.06 3.69
C GLU A 131 14.80 -6.77 3.61
N GLU A 132 15.45 -7.09 2.50
CA GLU A 132 16.88 -6.82 2.29
C GLU A 132 17.19 -5.32 2.31
N VAL A 133 16.34 -4.50 1.67
CA VAL A 133 16.44 -3.04 1.75
C VAL A 133 16.34 -2.59 3.21
N LEU A 134 15.32 -3.03 3.94
CA LEU A 134 15.11 -2.64 5.34
C LEU A 134 16.27 -3.08 6.25
N VAL A 135 16.83 -4.27 6.04
CA VAL A 135 18.02 -4.74 6.77
C VAL A 135 19.21 -3.82 6.50
N ALA A 136 19.43 -3.38 5.26
CA ALA A 136 20.51 -2.48 4.92
C ALA A 136 20.34 -1.11 5.61
N PHE A 137 19.13 -0.54 5.58
CA PHE A 137 18.84 0.74 6.23
C PHE A 137 18.97 0.65 7.76
N ASN A 138 18.47 -0.41 8.40
CA ASN A 138 18.60 -0.59 9.85
C ASN A 138 20.06 -0.61 10.32
N LYS A 139 20.97 -1.22 9.53
CA LYS A 139 22.41 -1.22 9.82
C LYS A 139 23.02 0.18 9.73
N VAL A 140 22.60 0.99 8.76
CA VAL A 140 23.10 2.36 8.55
C VAL A 140 22.54 3.33 9.59
N SER A 141 21.26 3.20 9.95
CA SER A 141 20.60 4.06 10.93
C SER A 141 21.18 3.90 12.34
N GLY A 142 21.72 2.72 12.67
CA GLY A 142 22.36 2.47 13.97
C GLY A 142 21.40 2.58 15.15
N GLY A 143 20.14 2.15 14.96
CA GLY A 143 19.09 2.24 15.98
C GLY A 143 18.35 3.59 16.04
N ARG A 144 18.59 4.50 15.07
CA ARG A 144 17.78 5.71 14.88
C ARG A 144 16.60 5.43 13.93
N ASP A 145 15.64 6.36 13.91
CA ASP A 145 14.53 6.33 12.95
C ASP A 145 15.04 6.25 11.51
N ILE A 146 14.36 5.44 10.70
CA ILE A 146 14.68 5.30 9.28
C ILE A 146 14.25 6.54 8.49
N ASP A 147 15.03 6.91 7.47
CA ASP A 147 14.59 7.89 6.48
C ASP A 147 13.57 7.22 5.55
N CYS A 148 12.29 7.43 5.82
CA CYS A 148 11.20 6.86 5.03
C CYS A 148 11.24 7.31 3.57
N ALA A 149 11.71 8.53 3.27
CA ALA A 149 11.76 9.02 1.91
C ALA A 149 12.87 8.33 1.11
N GLU A 150 14.03 8.13 1.75
CA GLU A 150 15.14 7.39 1.14
C GLU A 150 14.74 5.92 0.91
N VAL A 151 14.14 5.26 1.90
CA VAL A 151 13.66 3.87 1.79
C VAL A 151 12.61 3.74 0.67
N ALA A 152 11.61 4.64 0.62
CA ALA A 152 10.59 4.62 -0.41
C ALA A 152 11.19 4.79 -1.82
N SER A 153 12.16 5.70 -1.96
CA SER A 153 12.86 5.95 -3.22
C SER A 153 13.70 4.75 -3.67
N THR A 154 14.41 4.10 -2.74
CA THR A 154 15.18 2.88 -3.02
C THR A 154 14.25 1.75 -3.48
N ILE A 155 13.15 1.49 -2.76
CA ILE A 155 12.17 0.47 -3.14
C ILE A 155 11.58 0.77 -4.52
N ALA A 156 11.15 2.01 -4.78
CA ALA A 156 10.60 2.39 -6.08
C ALA A 156 11.61 2.22 -7.23
N THR A 157 12.87 2.56 -6.98
CA THR A 157 13.96 2.42 -7.94
C THR A 157 14.26 0.95 -8.25
N MET A 158 14.28 0.10 -7.23
CA MET A 158 14.46 -1.35 -7.41
C MET A 158 13.29 -1.97 -8.16
N ALA A 159 12.05 -1.60 -7.83
CA ALA A 159 10.87 -2.04 -8.57
C ALA A 159 10.94 -1.61 -10.05
N LEU A 160 11.43 -0.40 -10.34
CA LEU A 160 11.64 0.08 -11.71
C LEU A 160 12.67 -0.78 -12.45
N TYR A 161 13.82 -1.06 -11.84
CA TYR A 161 14.83 -1.93 -12.45
C TYR A 161 14.27 -3.34 -12.72
N ASN A 162 13.59 -3.93 -11.74
CA ASN A 162 12.96 -5.25 -11.88
C ASN A 162 11.87 -5.25 -12.97
N SER A 163 11.11 -4.16 -13.12
CA SER A 163 10.06 -4.02 -14.14
C SER A 163 10.61 -4.07 -15.58
N LEU A 164 11.86 -3.65 -15.77
CA LEU A 164 12.54 -3.59 -17.07
C LEU A 164 13.37 -4.84 -17.36
N ASP A 165 13.64 -5.65 -16.33
CA ASP A 165 14.41 -6.89 -16.44
C ASP A 165 13.53 -8.02 -16.99
N LYS A 166 13.90 -8.53 -18.16
CA LYS A 166 13.18 -9.60 -18.86
C LYS A 166 13.62 -11.00 -18.44
N ASP A 167 14.74 -11.10 -17.75
CA ASP A 167 15.37 -12.36 -17.37
C ASP A 167 15.14 -12.68 -15.88
N ASN A 168 14.77 -11.68 -15.07
CA ASN A 168 14.40 -11.88 -13.66
C ASN A 168 13.02 -12.54 -13.51
N ILE A 169 12.87 -13.44 -12.54
CA ILE A 169 11.57 -14.03 -12.20
C ILE A 169 10.84 -13.05 -11.29
N SER A 170 9.87 -12.31 -11.82
CA SER A 170 9.07 -11.35 -11.05
C SER A 170 7.88 -12.02 -10.33
N PRO A 171 7.33 -11.40 -9.28
CA PRO A 171 6.02 -11.78 -8.72
C PRO A 171 4.94 -11.88 -9.80
N PHE A 172 4.89 -10.93 -10.74
CA PHE A 172 3.91 -10.93 -11.83
C PHE A 172 4.04 -12.15 -12.74
N GLN A 173 5.26 -12.51 -13.14
CA GLN A 173 5.51 -13.71 -13.91
C GLN A 173 5.00 -14.97 -13.18
N MET A 174 5.27 -15.08 -11.88
CA MET A 174 4.80 -16.22 -11.08
C MET A 174 3.27 -16.30 -11.04
N GLU A 175 2.59 -15.18 -10.87
CA GLU A 175 1.11 -15.14 -10.86
C GLU A 175 0.52 -15.37 -12.26
N ALA A 176 1.17 -14.89 -13.33
CA ALA A 176 0.79 -15.17 -14.71
C ALA A 176 0.84 -16.69 -14.97
N GLN A 177 1.94 -17.34 -14.57
CA GLN A 177 2.11 -18.78 -14.73
C GLN A 177 1.05 -19.57 -13.97
N LYS A 178 0.72 -19.17 -12.73
CA LYS A 178 -0.37 -19.79 -11.94
C LYS A 178 -1.74 -19.63 -12.61
N ALA A 179 -1.94 -18.53 -13.33
CA ALA A 179 -3.14 -18.27 -14.13
C ALA A 179 -3.14 -19.00 -15.49
N GLY A 180 -2.09 -19.77 -15.82
CA GLY A 180 -1.95 -20.47 -17.09
C GLY A 180 -1.55 -19.57 -18.26
N LEU A 181 -0.93 -18.42 -17.97
CA LEU A 181 -0.48 -17.44 -18.95
C LEU A 181 1.05 -17.40 -18.98
N GLU A 182 1.61 -17.13 -20.15
CA GLU A 182 3.05 -16.92 -20.32
C GLU A 182 3.38 -15.43 -20.20
N HIS A 183 4.29 -15.11 -19.28
CA HIS A 183 4.92 -13.80 -19.15
C HIS A 183 6.35 -14.01 -18.66
N ALA A 184 7.32 -13.30 -19.23
CA ALA A 184 8.72 -13.39 -18.84
C ALA A 184 9.20 -12.03 -18.33
N GLY A 185 9.90 -12.03 -17.20
CA GLY A 185 10.45 -10.82 -16.60
C GLY A 185 9.48 -10.04 -15.73
N GLY A 186 9.86 -8.80 -15.45
CA GLY A 186 9.02 -7.79 -14.83
C GLY A 186 7.86 -7.32 -15.71
N LYS A 187 7.02 -6.47 -15.10
CA LYS A 187 5.88 -5.81 -15.72
C LYS A 187 6.10 -4.30 -15.65
N ILE A 188 6.31 -3.67 -16.80
CA ILE A 188 6.43 -2.20 -16.90
C ILE A 188 5.10 -1.57 -16.52
N ASP A 189 5.09 -0.74 -15.48
CA ASP A 189 3.90 -0.08 -14.94
C ASP A 189 4.24 1.21 -14.17
N ASP A 190 3.22 1.98 -13.81
CA ASP A 190 3.38 3.13 -12.92
C ASP A 190 3.67 2.68 -11.47
N ILE A 191 4.79 3.13 -10.92
CA ILE A 191 5.26 2.71 -9.59
C ILE A 191 5.04 3.82 -8.58
N THR A 192 4.23 3.53 -7.56
CA THR A 192 4.08 4.39 -6.38
C THR A 192 4.41 3.60 -5.13
N VAL A 193 5.24 4.18 -4.25
CA VAL A 193 5.63 3.61 -2.97
C VAL A 193 5.44 4.66 -1.87
N VAL A 194 4.81 4.27 -0.77
CA VAL A 194 4.71 5.06 0.46
C VAL A 194 5.29 4.23 1.60
N VAL A 195 6.18 4.83 2.39
CA VAL A 195 6.76 4.20 3.56
C VAL A 195 6.38 5.01 4.79
N ALA A 196 5.92 4.33 5.84
CA ALA A 196 5.67 4.92 7.14
C ALA A 196 6.41 4.12 8.22
N HIS A 197 7.06 4.84 9.13
CA HIS A 197 7.73 4.27 10.31
C HIS A 197 6.87 4.56 11.55
N VAL A 198 6.48 3.49 12.26
CA VAL A 198 5.77 3.62 13.53
C VAL A 198 6.78 4.02 14.60
N VAL A 199 6.54 5.17 15.23
CA VAL A 199 7.40 5.71 16.29
C VAL A 199 6.64 5.77 17.61
N GLU A 200 7.36 5.83 18.73
CA GLU A 200 6.75 6.06 20.03
C GLU A 200 5.96 7.38 20.03
N SER A 201 4.77 7.35 20.63
CA SER A 201 3.99 8.56 20.86
C SER A 201 4.70 9.42 21.89
N THR A 202 5.35 10.50 21.47
CA THR A 202 5.87 11.51 22.39
C THR A 202 4.70 12.30 22.97
N THR A 203 4.27 11.96 24.19
CA THR A 203 3.44 12.88 24.96
C THR A 203 4.31 14.09 25.31
N SER A 204 4.07 15.22 24.65
CA SER A 204 4.58 16.50 25.14
C SER A 204 3.94 16.73 26.51
N SER A 205 4.70 16.51 27.58
CA SER A 205 4.39 17.11 28.88
C SER A 205 4.54 18.61 28.72
N ASP A 206 3.40 19.32 28.82
CA ASP A 206 3.25 20.78 28.73
C ASP A 206 4.31 21.58 29.52
#